data_AF-A0A9Y2ER47-F1
#
_entry.id   AF-A0A9Y2ER47-F1
#
_cell.length_a   1.000
_cell.length_b   1.000
_cell.length_c   1.000
_cell.angle_alpha   90.00
_cell.angle_beta   90.00
_cell.angle_gamma   90.00
#
_symmetry.space_group_name_H-M   'P 1'
#
loop_
_entity.id
_entity.type
_entity.pdbx_description
1 polymer ?
#
loop_
_entity_poly.entity_id
_entity_poly.type
_entity_poly.pdbx_seq_one_letter_code
_entity_poly.pdbx_strand_id
1 'polypeptide(L)'
;MSAQPDFTVPGVLHRVSACTGMILAPNPGPMTLDGTNTWILSAPGTGPEHPNYGQHPSAQGRGEWPGPDVVVVDPGPLDEDHLQAVAATGRVVLILVTHRHGDHTDGIDRLHEITGAPVRAALPEFCRDSGEPLRDGDCVLAAGVSIRVLATPGHTSDSVSLLLHHDEPETVLTGDTVLGRGTTMIDHPDGTLDDYLHTLERLGKRSGAMGLPAHGAPLPDLQDVCDELAEHRLERLEQVRGVVAELGDSASVETVTDAVYADVPAGVRRAAEHSIAAQLAYLNR
;
A
#
# COMPACT_ATOMS: atom_id res chain seq x y z
N MET A 1 -13.97 14.22 23.33
CA MET A 1 -12.98 13.75 22.34
C MET A 1 -13.15 12.24 22.28
N SER A 2 -13.68 11.68 21.19
CA SER A 2 -13.68 10.22 21.04
C SER A 2 -12.21 9.78 20.94
N ALA A 3 -11.84 8.69 21.61
CA ALA A 3 -10.54 8.08 21.40
C ALA A 3 -10.40 7.74 19.90
N GLN A 4 -9.22 7.99 19.31
CA GLN A 4 -8.94 7.46 17.98
C GLN A 4 -9.00 5.92 18.05
N PRO A 5 -9.50 5.26 16.99
CA PRO A 5 -9.51 3.81 16.94
C PRO A 5 -8.09 3.26 17.11
N ASP A 6 -7.94 2.22 17.93
CA ASP A 6 -6.69 1.50 18.04
C ASP A 6 -6.57 0.54 16.85
N PHE A 7 -5.79 0.97 15.86
CA PHE A 7 -5.55 0.22 14.61
C PHE A 7 -4.60 -0.97 14.80
N THR A 8 -4.13 -1.24 16.02
CA THR A 8 -3.14 -2.30 16.29
C THR A 8 -3.75 -3.64 16.70
N VAL A 9 -5.09 -3.76 16.71
CA VAL A 9 -5.79 -4.99 17.09
C VAL A 9 -6.11 -5.82 15.83
N PRO A 10 -5.52 -7.02 15.65
CA PRO A 10 -5.78 -7.85 14.48
C PRO A 10 -7.22 -8.38 14.39
N GLY A 11 -7.68 -8.62 13.17
CA GLY A 11 -8.96 -9.29 12.89
C GLY A 11 -10.23 -8.46 13.17
N VAL A 12 -10.09 -7.19 13.55
CA VAL A 12 -11.22 -6.29 13.83
C VAL A 12 -11.38 -5.28 12.70
N LEU A 13 -12.60 -5.13 12.19
CA LEU A 13 -12.92 -4.11 11.19
C LEU A 13 -13.02 -2.73 11.85
N HIS A 14 -12.11 -1.83 11.47
CA HIS A 14 -12.14 -0.42 11.85
C HIS A 14 -12.52 0.44 10.66
N ARG A 15 -13.61 1.20 10.76
CA ARG A 15 -13.95 2.21 9.75
C ARG A 15 -13.01 3.40 9.86
N VAL A 16 -12.36 3.75 8.76
CA VAL A 16 -11.36 4.84 8.67
C VAL A 16 -11.96 6.09 8.02
N SER A 17 -12.81 5.91 7.02
CA SER A 17 -13.44 7.01 6.29
C SER A 17 -14.90 6.70 5.93
N ALA A 18 -15.51 7.50 5.05
CA ALA A 18 -16.85 7.22 4.58
C ALA A 18 -16.90 5.88 3.82
N CYS A 19 -15.94 5.61 2.95
CA CYS A 19 -15.95 4.44 2.07
C CYS A 19 -15.00 3.33 2.50
N THR A 20 -14.11 3.58 3.46
CA THR A 20 -12.96 2.71 3.73
C THR A 20 -12.92 2.26 5.18
N GLY A 21 -12.61 0.99 5.39
CA GLY A 21 -12.11 0.50 6.67
C GLY A 21 -11.02 -0.52 6.49
N MET A 22 -10.54 -1.03 7.61
CA MET A 22 -9.27 -1.73 7.73
C MET A 22 -9.44 -2.92 8.67
N ILE A 23 -8.85 -4.05 8.29
CA ILE A 23 -8.61 -5.19 9.17
C ILE A 23 -7.10 -5.44 9.17
N LEU A 24 -6.50 -5.38 10.36
CA LEU A 24 -5.08 -5.68 10.53
C LEU A 24 -4.87 -7.20 10.55
N ALA A 25 -3.93 -7.69 9.74
CA ALA A 25 -3.50 -9.07 9.76
C ALA A 25 -2.53 -9.35 10.94
N PRO A 26 -2.54 -10.56 11.54
CA PRO A 26 -1.74 -10.89 12.71
C PRO A 26 -0.29 -11.27 12.36
N ASN A 27 0.38 -10.49 11.52
CA ASN A 27 1.75 -10.71 11.05
C ASN A 27 2.73 -9.56 11.38
N PRO A 28 2.84 -9.13 12.66
CA PRO A 28 3.78 -8.07 13.01
C PRO A 28 5.23 -8.49 12.76
N GLY A 29 6.07 -7.53 12.37
CA GLY A 29 7.45 -7.83 12.03
C GLY A 29 8.27 -6.59 11.68
N PRO A 30 9.58 -6.75 11.47
CA PRO A 30 10.46 -5.63 11.14
C PRO A 30 10.09 -4.93 9.83
N MET A 31 9.47 -5.65 8.88
CA MET A 31 9.02 -5.13 7.59
C MET A 31 7.54 -4.72 7.63
N THR A 32 6.70 -5.49 8.30
CA THR A 32 5.24 -5.34 8.33
C THR A 32 4.73 -4.47 9.48
N LEU A 33 5.63 -3.94 10.32
CA LEU A 33 5.32 -3.15 11.52
C LEU A 33 4.38 -3.92 12.46
N ASP A 34 3.17 -3.39 12.65
CA ASP A 34 2.13 -3.94 13.50
C ASP A 34 1.37 -5.09 12.80
N GLY A 35 1.54 -5.23 11.47
CA GLY A 35 0.89 -6.20 10.58
C GLY A 35 0.53 -5.56 9.23
N THR A 36 0.01 -6.38 8.30
CA THR A 36 -0.52 -5.88 7.01
C THR A 36 -1.94 -5.37 7.18
N ASN A 37 -2.20 -4.14 6.76
CA ASN A 37 -3.52 -3.54 6.70
C ASN A 37 -4.25 -4.03 5.44
N THR A 38 -5.19 -4.95 5.61
CA THR A 38 -6.14 -5.31 4.55
C THR A 38 -7.28 -4.29 4.54
N TRP A 39 -7.50 -3.64 3.39
CA TRP A 39 -8.50 -2.58 3.27
C TRP A 39 -9.82 -3.09 2.70
N ILE A 40 -10.92 -2.62 3.27
CA ILE A 40 -12.29 -2.94 2.88
C ILE A 40 -12.94 -1.66 2.34
N LEU A 41 -13.29 -1.67 1.05
CA LEU A 41 -13.91 -0.54 0.36
C LEU A 41 -15.37 -0.85 0.06
N SER A 42 -16.26 0.05 0.46
CA SER A 42 -17.70 -0.07 0.21
C SER A 42 -18.39 1.28 0.31
N ALA A 43 -19.24 1.59 -0.67
CA ALA A 43 -20.06 2.79 -0.62
C ALA A 43 -21.11 2.70 0.50
N PRO A 44 -21.31 3.76 1.31
CA PRO A 44 -22.32 3.73 2.36
C PRO A 44 -23.75 3.62 1.81
N GLY A 45 -24.49 2.60 2.26
CA GLY A 45 -25.94 2.54 2.13
C GLY A 45 -26.51 2.39 0.71
N THR A 46 -25.74 1.97 -0.29
CA THR A 46 -26.28 1.71 -1.64
C THR A 46 -25.96 0.29 -2.11
N GLY A 47 -26.94 -0.60 -2.04
CA GLY A 47 -26.90 -1.85 -2.80
C GLY A 47 -27.05 -1.60 -4.31
N PRO A 48 -26.81 -2.61 -5.15
CA PRO A 48 -26.90 -2.52 -6.63
C PRO A 48 -28.29 -2.11 -7.16
N GLU A 49 -29.31 -2.13 -6.31
CA GLU A 49 -30.69 -1.75 -6.63
C GLU A 49 -30.95 -0.24 -6.49
N HIS A 50 -29.96 0.51 -6.00
CA HIS A 50 -30.10 1.95 -5.79
C HIS A 50 -29.90 2.71 -7.12
N PRO A 51 -30.84 3.60 -7.53
CA PRO A 51 -30.83 4.25 -8.85
C PRO A 51 -29.61 5.16 -9.12
N ASN A 52 -28.81 5.46 -8.10
CA ASN A 52 -27.61 6.30 -8.18
C ASN A 52 -26.31 5.54 -7.80
N TYR A 53 -26.31 4.20 -7.85
CA TYR A 53 -25.12 3.38 -7.61
C TYR A 53 -23.95 3.84 -8.50
N GLY A 54 -22.82 4.23 -7.90
CA GLY A 54 -21.64 4.76 -8.61
C GLY A 54 -21.72 6.22 -9.05
N GLN A 55 -22.79 6.96 -8.71
CA GLN A 55 -22.95 8.39 -9.03
C GLN A 55 -23.08 9.29 -7.79
N HIS A 56 -22.97 8.75 -6.58
CA HIS A 56 -23.24 9.49 -5.35
C HIS A 56 -22.00 10.24 -4.85
N PRO A 57 -22.05 11.58 -4.76
CA PRO A 57 -21.05 12.35 -4.02
C PRO A 57 -21.42 12.31 -2.53
N SER A 58 -20.56 11.71 -1.73
CA SER A 58 -20.61 11.66 -0.26
C SER A 58 -21.81 10.97 0.38
N ALA A 59 -21.48 10.13 1.35
CA ALA A 59 -22.40 9.47 2.25
C ALA A 59 -23.09 10.46 3.19
N GLN A 60 -24.26 10.97 2.80
CA GLN A 60 -25.20 11.59 3.75
C GLN A 60 -26.27 10.60 4.24
N GLY A 61 -26.12 9.30 3.93
CA GLY A 61 -27.07 8.24 4.26
C GLY A 61 -26.74 7.49 5.55
N ARG A 62 -27.70 7.47 6.48
CA ARG A 62 -27.74 6.69 7.72
C ARG A 62 -27.95 5.18 7.46
N GLY A 63 -27.16 4.56 6.58
CA GLY A 63 -27.15 3.12 6.34
C GLY A 63 -26.09 2.41 7.19
N GLU A 64 -26.25 1.10 7.43
CA GLU A 64 -25.17 0.26 7.97
C GLU A 64 -23.99 0.26 6.99
N TRP A 65 -22.77 0.33 7.52
CA TRP A 65 -21.52 0.24 6.76
C TRP A 65 -20.68 -0.92 7.36
N PRO A 66 -20.02 -1.75 6.54
CA PRO A 66 -19.99 -1.72 5.07
C PRO A 66 -21.35 -2.07 4.43
N GLY A 67 -21.51 -1.75 3.15
CA GLY A 67 -22.65 -2.19 2.35
C GLY A 67 -22.61 -3.70 2.08
N PRO A 68 -23.61 -4.27 1.37
CA PRO A 68 -23.69 -5.72 1.12
C PRO A 68 -22.54 -6.24 0.27
N ASP A 69 -21.95 -5.38 -0.57
CA ASP A 69 -20.83 -5.69 -1.44
C ASP A 69 -19.59 -4.92 -0.99
N VAL A 70 -18.43 -5.55 -1.08
CA VAL A 70 -17.13 -4.95 -0.70
C VAL A 70 -16.06 -5.25 -1.74
N VAL A 71 -15.09 -4.34 -1.87
CA VAL A 71 -13.79 -4.61 -2.51
C VAL A 71 -12.77 -4.79 -1.41
N VAL A 72 -11.92 -5.80 -1.55
CA VAL A 72 -10.77 -6.03 -0.68
C VAL A 72 -9.51 -5.54 -1.38
N VAL A 73 -8.63 -4.83 -0.67
CA VAL A 73 -7.28 -4.49 -1.15
C VAL A 73 -6.26 -5.13 -0.23
N ASP A 74 -5.34 -5.89 -0.84
CA ASP A 74 -4.30 -6.70 -0.20
C ASP A 74 -4.88 -7.73 0.80
N PRO A 75 -5.15 -8.98 0.36
CA PRO A 75 -5.73 -10.00 1.23
C PRO A 75 -4.88 -10.33 2.46
N GLY A 76 -3.60 -9.97 2.44
CA GLY A 76 -2.70 -10.16 3.58
C GLY A 76 -1.93 -11.49 3.48
N PRO A 77 -1.30 -11.92 4.60
CA PRO A 77 -0.63 -13.21 4.68
C PRO A 77 -1.63 -14.37 4.56
N LEU A 78 -1.11 -15.59 4.33
CA LEU A 78 -1.92 -16.81 4.45
C LEU A 78 -2.21 -17.13 5.92
N ASP A 79 -3.20 -16.43 6.48
CA ASP A 79 -3.73 -16.62 7.84
C ASP A 79 -5.24 -16.87 7.78
N GLU A 80 -5.68 -18.07 8.17
CA GLU A 80 -7.07 -18.48 7.97
C GLU A 80 -8.05 -17.60 8.76
N ASP A 81 -7.74 -17.25 10.01
CA ASP A 81 -8.64 -16.47 10.86
C ASP A 81 -8.79 -15.04 10.31
N HIS A 82 -7.71 -14.42 9.84
CA HIS A 82 -7.73 -13.13 9.15
C HIS A 82 -8.58 -13.19 7.87
N LEU A 83 -8.33 -14.17 6.99
CA LEU A 83 -9.03 -14.28 5.72
C LEU A 83 -10.54 -14.55 5.91
N GLN A 84 -10.92 -15.34 6.93
CA GLN A 84 -12.32 -15.51 7.32
C GLN A 84 -12.93 -14.20 7.83
N ALA A 85 -12.20 -13.43 8.64
CA ALA A 85 -12.67 -12.13 9.12
C ALA A 85 -12.90 -11.14 7.96
N VAL A 86 -11.97 -11.09 6.98
CA VAL A 86 -12.09 -10.29 5.75
C VAL A 86 -13.32 -10.73 4.94
N ALA A 87 -13.48 -12.03 4.69
CA ALA A 87 -14.62 -12.57 3.95
C ALA A 87 -15.98 -12.33 4.64
N ALA A 88 -15.99 -12.20 5.96
CA ALA A 88 -17.20 -11.93 6.74
C ALA A 88 -17.66 -10.47 6.70
N THR A 89 -16.89 -9.55 6.11
CA THR A 89 -17.23 -8.11 6.04
C THR A 89 -18.37 -7.80 5.08
N GLY A 90 -18.67 -8.68 4.14
CA GLY A 90 -19.69 -8.52 3.12
C GLY A 90 -19.41 -9.46 1.94
N ARG A 91 -20.23 -9.39 0.89
CA ARG A 91 -19.94 -10.14 -0.34
C ARG A 91 -18.75 -9.48 -1.03
N VAL A 92 -17.59 -10.13 -0.98
CA VAL A 92 -16.39 -9.66 -1.71
C VAL A 92 -16.67 -9.80 -3.21
N VAL A 93 -16.73 -8.68 -3.92
CA VAL A 93 -17.00 -8.66 -5.37
C VAL A 93 -15.75 -8.48 -6.21
N LEU A 94 -14.64 -8.08 -5.58
CA LEU A 94 -13.35 -7.89 -6.22
C LEU A 94 -12.24 -7.86 -5.16
N ILE A 95 -11.10 -8.46 -5.48
CA ILE A 95 -9.86 -8.35 -4.72
C ILE A 95 -8.84 -7.58 -5.57
N LEU A 96 -8.24 -6.56 -5.02
CA LEU A 96 -7.15 -5.78 -5.62
C LEU A 96 -5.86 -6.04 -4.86
N VAL A 97 -4.74 -6.04 -5.57
CA VAL A 97 -3.40 -6.25 -4.99
C VAL A 97 -2.51 -5.09 -5.39
N THR A 98 -1.82 -4.52 -4.41
CA THR A 98 -0.94 -3.36 -4.61
C THR A 98 0.39 -3.74 -5.23
N HIS A 99 0.99 -4.85 -4.81
CA HIS A 99 2.25 -5.37 -5.36
C HIS A 99 2.53 -6.82 -4.93
N ARG A 100 3.63 -7.38 -5.44
CA ARG A 100 3.99 -8.81 -5.36
C ARG A 100 4.45 -9.37 -4.02
N HIS A 101 4.68 -8.56 -2.97
CA HIS A 101 5.27 -9.10 -1.74
C HIS A 101 4.30 -10.02 -1.01
N GLY A 102 4.85 -11.06 -0.39
CA GLY A 102 4.07 -12.20 0.11
C GLY A 102 3.06 -11.82 1.18
N ASP A 103 3.37 -10.86 2.03
CA ASP A 103 2.43 -10.39 3.05
C ASP A 103 1.22 -9.64 2.48
N HIS A 104 1.22 -9.30 1.18
CA HIS A 104 0.06 -8.82 0.43
C HIS A 104 -0.59 -9.92 -0.40
N THR A 105 0.21 -10.85 -0.94
CA THR A 105 -0.25 -11.82 -1.96
C THR A 105 -0.51 -13.23 -1.47
N ASP A 106 0.04 -13.65 -0.33
CA ASP A 106 -0.02 -15.05 0.14
C ASP A 106 -1.46 -15.49 0.43
N GLY A 107 -2.33 -14.55 0.83
CA GLY A 107 -3.75 -14.79 1.06
C GLY A 107 -4.61 -14.83 -0.22
N ILE A 108 -4.08 -14.54 -1.41
CA ILE A 108 -4.86 -14.41 -2.66
C ILE A 108 -5.66 -15.69 -2.95
N ASP A 109 -4.98 -16.83 -3.05
CA ASP A 109 -5.63 -18.07 -3.48
C ASP A 109 -6.71 -18.50 -2.47
N ARG A 110 -6.39 -18.36 -1.18
CA ARG A 110 -7.32 -18.76 -0.13
C ARG A 110 -8.54 -17.83 -0.03
N LEU A 111 -8.36 -16.51 -0.12
CA LEU A 111 -9.49 -15.58 -0.12
C LEU A 111 -10.36 -15.74 -1.38
N HIS A 112 -9.72 -15.98 -2.53
CA HIS A 112 -10.40 -16.29 -3.77
C HIS A 112 -11.26 -17.55 -3.66
N GLU A 113 -10.74 -18.64 -3.06
CA GLU A 113 -11.50 -19.86 -2.80
C GLU A 113 -12.70 -19.64 -1.87
N ILE A 114 -12.55 -18.82 -0.83
CA ILE A 114 -13.61 -18.53 0.14
C ILE A 114 -14.75 -17.72 -0.51
N THR A 115 -14.40 -16.77 -1.37
CA THR A 115 -15.34 -15.73 -1.84
C THR A 115 -15.82 -15.92 -3.28
N GLY A 116 -15.03 -16.60 -4.12
CA GLY A 116 -15.20 -16.65 -5.57
C GLY A 116 -14.96 -15.31 -6.28
N ALA A 117 -14.42 -14.30 -5.60
CA ALA A 117 -14.21 -12.97 -6.16
C ALA A 117 -13.00 -12.96 -7.12
N PRO A 118 -13.09 -12.30 -8.30
CA PRO A 118 -11.93 -12.15 -9.17
C PRO A 118 -10.83 -11.34 -8.47
N VAL A 119 -9.58 -11.61 -8.84
CA VAL A 119 -8.40 -10.92 -8.30
C VAL A 119 -7.72 -10.15 -9.43
N ARG A 120 -7.40 -8.88 -9.17
CA ARG A 120 -6.64 -8.03 -10.10
C ARG A 120 -5.39 -7.47 -9.42
N ALA A 121 -4.27 -7.57 -10.12
CA ALA A 121 -2.97 -7.05 -9.72
C ALA A 121 -2.26 -6.47 -10.95
N ALA A 122 -1.17 -5.73 -10.78
CA ALA A 122 -0.36 -5.28 -11.93
C ALA A 122 0.30 -6.47 -12.67
N LEU A 123 0.74 -7.49 -11.95
CA LEU A 123 1.34 -8.70 -12.53
C LEU A 123 0.26 -9.77 -12.82
N PRO A 124 0.22 -10.34 -14.05
CA PRO A 124 -0.78 -11.35 -14.43
C PRO A 124 -0.79 -12.61 -13.54
N GLU A 125 0.35 -12.99 -12.96
CA GLU A 125 0.47 -14.17 -12.10
C GLU A 125 -0.32 -14.09 -10.80
N PHE A 126 -0.66 -12.88 -10.34
CA PHE A 126 -1.52 -12.66 -9.16
C PHE A 126 -2.99 -12.44 -9.52
N CYS A 127 -3.35 -12.48 -10.80
CA CYS A 127 -4.74 -12.35 -11.24
C CYS A 127 -5.49 -13.69 -11.17
N ARG A 128 -6.81 -13.66 -10.90
CA ARG A 128 -7.70 -14.84 -10.84
C ARG A 128 -9.02 -14.54 -11.55
N ASP A 129 -9.69 -15.58 -12.05
CA ASP A 129 -11.01 -15.52 -12.69
C ASP A 129 -11.17 -14.39 -13.73
N SER A 130 -10.30 -14.38 -14.74
CA SER A 130 -10.25 -13.38 -15.82
C SER A 130 -9.96 -11.94 -15.39
N GLY A 131 -9.53 -11.71 -14.13
CA GLY A 131 -9.09 -10.42 -13.66
C GLY A 131 -8.02 -9.83 -14.59
N GLU A 132 -8.36 -8.77 -15.31
CA GLU A 132 -7.40 -8.09 -16.17
C GLU A 132 -6.35 -7.38 -15.31
N PRO A 133 -5.06 -7.47 -15.70
CA PRO A 133 -4.00 -6.77 -14.98
C PRO A 133 -4.30 -5.29 -14.82
N LEU A 134 -4.01 -4.75 -13.65
CA LEU A 134 -4.16 -3.34 -13.34
C LEU A 134 -3.16 -2.52 -14.17
N ARG A 135 -3.63 -1.44 -14.78
CA ARG A 135 -2.80 -0.49 -15.53
C ARG A 135 -2.94 0.91 -14.97
N ASP A 136 -1.90 1.72 -15.15
CA ASP A 136 -1.94 3.12 -14.76
C ASP A 136 -3.14 3.83 -15.40
N GLY A 137 -3.90 4.55 -14.58
CA GLY A 137 -5.05 5.32 -15.03
C GLY A 137 -6.36 4.53 -15.15
N ASP A 138 -6.33 3.19 -14.99
CA ASP A 138 -7.55 2.38 -14.94
C ASP A 138 -8.53 2.92 -13.90
N CYS A 139 -9.82 2.85 -14.22
CA CYS A 139 -10.90 3.20 -13.32
C CYS A 139 -11.72 1.95 -13.01
N VAL A 140 -11.65 1.49 -11.77
CA VAL A 140 -12.37 0.32 -11.27
C VAL A 140 -13.64 0.78 -10.56
N LEU A 141 -14.79 0.30 -11.03
CA LEU A 141 -16.09 0.55 -10.41
C LEU A 141 -16.61 -0.76 -9.81
N ALA A 142 -16.62 -0.86 -8.48
CA ALA A 142 -17.06 -2.04 -7.74
C ALA A 142 -17.53 -1.64 -6.34
N ALA A 143 -18.45 -2.41 -5.73
CA ALA A 143 -19.01 -2.11 -4.40
C ALA A 143 -19.50 -0.65 -4.21
N GLY A 144 -19.98 -0.02 -5.28
CA GLY A 144 -20.42 1.37 -5.32
C GLY A 144 -19.31 2.42 -5.24
N VAL A 145 -18.03 2.03 -5.18
CA VAL A 145 -16.87 2.93 -5.12
C VAL A 145 -16.19 3.07 -6.49
N SER A 146 -15.56 4.22 -6.71
CA SER A 146 -14.76 4.53 -7.92
C SER A 146 -13.29 4.66 -7.54
N ILE A 147 -12.49 3.69 -7.99
CA ILE A 147 -11.08 3.52 -7.64
C ILE A 147 -10.23 3.77 -8.88
N ARG A 148 -9.35 4.77 -8.85
CA ARG A 148 -8.35 5.00 -9.89
C ARG A 148 -7.04 4.35 -9.52
N VAL A 149 -6.52 3.53 -10.43
CA VAL A 149 -5.19 2.93 -10.30
C VAL A 149 -4.13 3.98 -10.66
N LEU A 150 -3.13 4.11 -9.80
CA LEU A 150 -1.92 4.89 -10.04
C LEU A 150 -0.75 3.91 -10.02
N ALA A 151 -0.06 3.73 -11.14
CA ALA A 151 1.24 3.05 -11.10
C ALA A 151 2.22 3.89 -10.28
N THR A 152 2.78 3.28 -9.24
CA THR A 152 3.67 3.93 -8.28
C THR A 152 4.94 3.09 -8.10
N PRO A 153 5.69 2.82 -9.19
CA PRO A 153 6.90 2.02 -9.12
C PRO A 153 7.95 2.69 -8.23
N GLY A 154 8.83 1.88 -7.66
CA GLY A 154 9.96 2.37 -6.87
C GLY A 154 10.29 1.43 -5.73
N HIS A 155 9.31 1.14 -4.86
CA HIS A 155 9.44 0.05 -3.88
C HIS A 155 9.61 -1.29 -4.61
N THR A 156 8.65 -1.59 -5.48
CA THR A 156 8.74 -2.59 -6.56
C THR A 156 8.32 -1.99 -7.89
N SER A 157 8.67 -2.62 -9.01
CA SER A 157 8.26 -2.16 -10.34
C SER A 157 6.75 -2.34 -10.61
N ASP A 158 6.10 -3.27 -9.91
CA ASP A 158 4.68 -3.57 -10.04
C ASP A 158 3.78 -2.83 -9.03
N SER A 159 4.38 -1.99 -8.17
CA SER A 159 3.66 -1.22 -7.16
C SER A 159 2.59 -0.31 -7.76
N VAL A 160 1.37 -0.41 -7.23
CA VAL A 160 0.26 0.52 -7.51
C VAL A 160 -0.31 1.12 -6.22
N SER A 161 -0.71 2.38 -6.33
CA SER A 161 -1.55 3.07 -5.34
C SER A 161 -2.98 3.21 -5.88
N LEU A 162 -3.96 3.24 -4.99
CA LEU A 162 -5.39 3.26 -5.34
C LEU A 162 -6.05 4.52 -4.80
N LEU A 163 -6.48 5.39 -5.71
CA LEU A 163 -7.12 6.67 -5.40
C LEU A 163 -8.66 6.54 -5.39
N LEU A 164 -9.31 6.93 -4.29
CA LEU A 164 -10.77 6.96 -4.18
C LEU A 164 -11.32 8.37 -4.42
N HIS A 165 -11.96 8.58 -5.58
CA HIS A 165 -12.45 9.91 -6.02
C HIS A 165 -13.59 10.52 -5.19
N HIS A 166 -14.24 9.74 -4.33
CA HIS A 166 -15.49 10.13 -3.65
C HIS A 166 -15.45 9.89 -2.13
N ASP A 167 -14.26 9.70 -1.59
CA ASP A 167 -14.03 9.77 -0.16
C ASP A 167 -13.72 11.23 0.21
N GLU A 168 -14.19 11.67 1.38
CA GLU A 168 -14.00 13.06 1.84
C GLU A 168 -13.37 13.01 3.25
N PRO A 169 -12.10 13.42 3.42
CA PRO A 169 -11.17 13.86 2.37
C PRO A 169 -10.79 12.74 1.39
N GLU A 170 -10.21 13.11 0.25
CA GLU A 170 -9.69 12.15 -0.74
C GLU A 170 -8.77 11.14 -0.06
N THR A 171 -8.94 9.84 -0.33
CA THR A 171 -8.10 8.79 0.24
C THR A 171 -7.28 8.09 -0.84
N VAL A 172 -6.03 7.79 -0.52
CA VAL A 172 -5.11 7.04 -1.39
C VAL A 172 -4.56 5.86 -0.60
N LEU A 173 -4.85 4.64 -1.05
CA LEU A 173 -4.16 3.46 -0.53
C LEU A 173 -2.79 3.40 -1.19
N THR A 174 -1.74 3.43 -0.37
CA THR A 174 -0.35 3.63 -0.85
C THR A 174 0.45 2.34 -0.97
N GLY A 175 -0.12 1.19 -0.56
CA GLY A 175 0.62 -0.05 -0.43
C GLY A 175 1.89 0.18 0.39
N ASP A 176 3.01 -0.31 -0.14
CA ASP A 176 4.35 -0.12 0.45
C ASP A 176 5.14 1.05 -0.14
N THR A 177 4.50 1.86 -1.00
CA THR A 177 5.14 3.07 -1.54
C THR A 177 5.38 4.11 -0.43
N VAL A 178 4.36 4.32 0.41
CA VAL A 178 4.40 5.22 1.56
C VAL A 178 3.83 4.46 2.75
N LEU A 179 4.60 4.35 3.83
CA LEU A 179 4.23 3.63 5.05
C LEU A 179 3.68 4.59 6.11
N GLY A 180 2.92 4.06 7.07
CA GLY A 180 2.39 4.84 8.21
C GLY A 180 3.45 5.28 9.21
N ARG A 181 4.66 4.71 9.13
CA ARG A 181 5.82 5.08 9.94
C ARG A 181 7.11 4.63 9.27
N GLY A 182 8.13 5.48 9.34
CA GLY A 182 9.46 5.19 8.79
C GLY A 182 9.47 5.22 7.26
N THR A 183 10.48 4.57 6.67
CA THR A 183 10.68 4.55 5.23
C THR A 183 10.44 3.15 4.68
N THR A 184 9.93 3.05 3.46
CA THR A 184 9.92 1.77 2.73
C THR A 184 11.33 1.31 2.35
N MET A 185 11.49 0.05 1.95
CA MET A 185 12.70 -0.39 1.24
C MET A 185 12.56 -0.15 -0.27
N ILE A 186 13.67 -0.15 -1.00
CA ILE A 186 13.66 -0.21 -2.47
C ILE A 186 14.19 -1.59 -2.87
N ASP A 187 13.36 -2.43 -3.49
CA ASP A 187 13.68 -3.84 -3.80
C ASP A 187 14.53 -3.97 -5.07
N HIS A 188 15.75 -3.45 -5.03
CA HIS A 188 16.69 -3.51 -6.14
C HIS A 188 17.06 -4.96 -6.50
N PRO A 189 17.18 -5.34 -7.79
CA PRO A 189 17.19 -4.49 -8.99
C PRO A 189 15.82 -4.16 -9.59
N ASP A 190 14.75 -4.68 -9.01
CA ASP A 190 13.39 -4.48 -9.53
C ASP A 190 12.87 -3.06 -9.20
N GLY A 191 12.89 -2.68 -7.92
CA GLY A 191 12.65 -1.32 -7.48
C GLY A 191 13.84 -0.40 -7.75
N THR A 192 13.58 0.85 -8.13
CA THR A 192 14.63 1.84 -8.37
C THR A 192 14.36 3.15 -7.61
N LEU A 193 15.44 3.84 -7.23
CA LEU A 193 15.34 5.14 -6.57
C LEU A 193 14.75 6.22 -7.50
N ASP A 194 15.06 6.14 -8.79
CA ASP A 194 14.57 7.08 -9.80
C ASP A 194 13.04 7.01 -9.91
N ASP A 195 12.50 5.80 -10.07
CA ASP A 195 11.06 5.56 -10.10
C ASP A 195 10.42 5.98 -8.77
N TYR A 196 11.06 5.66 -7.64
CA TYR A 196 10.54 6.01 -6.32
C TYR A 196 10.42 7.53 -6.13
N LEU A 197 11.45 8.31 -6.48
CA LEU A 197 11.41 9.77 -6.37
C LEU A 197 10.34 10.38 -7.27
N HIS A 198 10.18 9.87 -8.50
CA HIS A 198 9.12 10.31 -9.40
C HIS A 198 7.72 9.97 -8.87
N THR A 199 7.57 8.80 -8.26
CA THR A 199 6.35 8.36 -7.59
C THR A 199 6.00 9.27 -6.41
N LEU A 200 6.96 9.63 -5.55
CA LEU A 200 6.74 10.56 -4.44
C LEU A 200 6.28 11.93 -4.95
N GLU A 201 6.90 12.46 -6.01
CA GLU A 201 6.49 13.72 -6.64
C GLU A 201 5.05 13.64 -7.18
N ARG A 202 4.67 12.49 -7.77
CA ARG A 202 3.33 12.26 -8.30
C ARG A 202 2.28 12.18 -7.19
N LEU A 203 2.57 11.48 -6.10
CA LEU A 203 1.66 11.34 -4.96
C LEU A 203 1.53 12.66 -4.17
N GLY A 204 2.64 13.37 -3.96
CA GLY A 204 2.69 14.65 -3.24
C GLY A 204 1.89 15.79 -3.88
N LYS A 205 1.49 15.67 -5.16
CA LYS A 205 0.56 16.60 -5.81
C LYS A 205 -0.87 16.56 -5.27
N ARG A 206 -1.19 15.65 -4.33
CA ARG A 206 -2.51 15.45 -3.73
C ARG A 206 -2.57 16.06 -2.33
N SER A 207 -2.46 17.39 -2.26
CA SER A 207 -2.55 18.14 -1.01
C SER A 207 -3.85 17.84 -0.26
N GLY A 208 -3.77 17.51 1.03
CA GLY A 208 -4.93 17.23 1.88
C GLY A 208 -5.61 15.87 1.65
N ALA A 209 -5.03 14.99 0.83
CA ALA A 209 -5.46 13.60 0.73
C ALA A 209 -4.90 12.79 1.91
N MET A 210 -5.72 11.91 2.47
CA MET A 210 -5.31 10.97 3.51
C MET A 210 -4.62 9.75 2.87
N GLY A 211 -3.43 9.42 3.36
CA GLY A 211 -2.68 8.22 2.95
C GLY A 211 -3.09 7.00 3.78
N LEU A 212 -3.39 5.88 3.11
CA LEU A 212 -3.81 4.62 3.72
C LEU A 212 -2.76 3.54 3.41
N PRO A 213 -1.71 3.41 4.24
CA PRO A 213 -0.59 2.52 3.97
C PRO A 213 -0.95 1.06 4.23
N ALA A 214 -0.23 0.14 3.59
CA ALA A 214 -0.36 -1.27 3.92
C ALA A 214 0.28 -1.62 5.29
N HIS A 215 1.16 -0.78 5.82
CA HIS A 215 1.70 -0.94 7.17
C HIS A 215 1.69 0.36 7.97
N GLY A 216 1.28 0.26 9.23
CA GLY A 216 1.21 1.39 10.15
C GLY A 216 -0.09 2.19 10.06
N ALA A 217 -0.14 3.33 10.75
CA ALA A 217 -1.37 4.11 10.89
C ALA A 217 -1.70 4.93 9.62
N PRO A 218 -2.98 5.27 9.39
CA PRO A 218 -3.37 6.26 8.39
C PRO A 218 -2.63 7.58 8.54
N LEU A 219 -2.25 8.17 7.40
CA LEU A 219 -1.51 9.42 7.29
C LEU A 219 -2.48 10.58 7.02
N PRO A 220 -2.51 11.62 7.86
CA PRO A 220 -3.49 12.69 7.73
C PRO A 220 -3.30 13.56 6.48
N ASP A 221 -2.05 13.73 6.02
CA ASP A 221 -1.72 14.45 4.79
C ASP A 221 -0.62 13.69 4.03
N LEU A 222 -0.96 13.18 2.84
CA LEU A 222 -0.05 12.42 2.00
C LEU A 222 1.05 13.32 1.40
N GLN A 223 0.78 14.60 1.17
CA GLN A 223 1.77 15.51 0.58
C GLN A 223 2.95 15.70 1.53
N ASP A 224 2.67 16.07 2.78
CA ASP A 224 3.70 16.33 3.77
C ASP A 224 4.63 15.11 3.93
N VAL A 225 4.05 13.91 3.97
CA VAL A 225 4.82 12.66 4.10
C VAL A 225 5.63 12.36 2.83
N CYS A 226 5.09 12.60 1.64
CA CYS A 226 5.85 12.42 0.40
C CYS A 226 7.05 13.39 0.31
N ASP A 227 6.87 14.64 0.72
CA ASP A 227 7.92 15.65 0.73
C ASP A 227 9.02 15.30 1.73
N GLU A 228 8.67 14.89 2.96
CA GLU A 228 9.61 14.41 3.97
C GLU A 228 10.39 13.16 3.51
N LEU A 229 9.71 12.20 2.87
CA LEU A 229 10.37 11.01 2.34
C LEU A 229 11.32 11.35 1.20
N ALA A 230 10.95 12.28 0.31
CA ALA A 230 11.80 12.70 -0.79
C ALA A 230 13.08 13.38 -0.27
N GLU A 231 12.94 14.30 0.68
CA GLU A 231 14.08 14.95 1.35
C GLU A 231 15.00 13.91 2.01
N HIS A 232 14.43 13.00 2.80
CA HIS A 232 15.18 11.93 3.46
C HIS A 232 15.97 11.06 2.47
N ARG A 233 15.38 10.72 1.32
CA ARG A 233 16.07 9.93 0.28
C ARG A 233 17.22 10.68 -0.35
N LEU A 234 17.07 11.97 -0.61
CA LEU A 234 18.12 12.80 -1.19
C LEU A 234 19.27 13.03 -0.20
N GLU A 235 18.96 13.27 1.08
CA GLU A 235 19.98 13.35 2.13
C GLU A 235 20.77 12.04 2.24
N ARG A 236 20.08 10.90 2.22
CA ARG A 236 20.73 9.58 2.25
C ARG A 236 21.60 9.34 1.02
N LEU A 237 21.14 9.77 -0.16
CA LEU A 237 21.91 9.67 -1.40
C LEU A 237 23.22 10.44 -1.32
N GLU A 238 23.21 11.65 -0.74
CA GLU A 238 24.43 12.45 -0.54
C GLU A 238 25.36 11.82 0.50
N GLN A 239 24.85 11.19 1.56
CA GLN A 239 25.67 10.40 2.47
C GLN A 239 26.35 9.23 1.76
N VAL A 240 25.61 8.47 0.93
CA VAL A 240 26.17 7.37 0.14
C VAL A 240 27.24 7.89 -0.82
N ARG A 241 27.00 9.02 -1.49
CA ARG A 241 27.99 9.66 -2.37
C ARG A 241 29.28 10.00 -1.62
N GLY A 242 29.16 10.56 -0.41
CA GLY A 242 30.32 10.86 0.45
C GLY A 242 31.11 9.60 0.82
N VAL A 243 30.43 8.54 1.26
CA VAL A 243 31.05 7.25 1.60
C VAL A 243 31.75 6.62 0.39
N VAL A 244 31.13 6.65 -0.79
CA VAL A 244 31.75 6.14 -2.03
C VAL A 244 32.99 6.94 -2.40
N ALA A 245 32.98 8.27 -2.22
CA ALA A 245 34.15 9.10 -2.47
C ALA A 245 35.34 8.79 -1.54
N GLU A 246 35.07 8.34 -0.30
CA GLU A 246 36.11 7.93 0.66
C GLU A 246 36.62 6.50 0.41
N LEU A 247 35.72 5.56 0.10
CA LEU A 247 36.04 4.14 -0.08
C LEU A 247 36.53 3.79 -1.49
N GLY A 248 36.22 4.64 -2.48
CA GLY A 248 36.48 4.44 -3.91
C GLY A 248 35.38 3.68 -4.65
N ASP A 249 35.33 3.85 -5.98
CA ASP A 249 34.26 3.35 -6.86
C ASP A 249 34.10 1.82 -6.88
N SER A 250 35.08 1.06 -6.37
CA SER A 250 35.03 -0.40 -6.25
C SER A 250 34.46 -0.90 -4.92
N ALA A 251 33.98 -0.02 -4.05
CA ALA A 251 33.39 -0.41 -2.77
C ALA A 251 32.15 -1.31 -2.99
N SER A 252 32.06 -2.40 -2.22
CA SER A 252 30.90 -3.30 -2.29
C SER A 252 29.67 -2.67 -1.63
N VAL A 253 28.47 -3.14 -2.01
CA VAL A 253 27.20 -2.77 -1.36
C VAL A 253 27.26 -2.99 0.15
N GLU A 254 27.83 -4.11 0.58
CA GLU A 254 27.99 -4.46 1.99
C GLU A 254 28.85 -3.43 2.74
N THR A 255 30.02 -3.07 2.21
CA THR A 255 30.92 -2.08 2.83
C THR A 255 30.28 -0.69 2.91
N VAL A 256 29.59 -0.27 1.84
CA VAL A 256 28.86 1.02 1.85
C VAL A 256 27.71 0.97 2.85
N THR A 257 27.00 -0.16 2.95
CA THR A 257 25.94 -0.36 3.95
C THR A 257 26.51 -0.26 5.36
N ASP A 258 27.62 -0.93 5.69
CA ASP A 258 28.25 -0.85 7.01
C ASP A 258 28.62 0.59 7.40
N ALA A 259 29.13 1.38 6.45
CA ALA A 259 29.51 2.77 6.69
C ALA A 259 28.30 3.70 6.87
N VAL A 260 27.24 3.50 6.09
CA VAL A 260 26.04 4.36 6.08
C VAL A 260 25.03 3.96 7.18
N TYR A 261 25.04 2.69 7.57
CA TYR A 261 24.07 2.03 8.44
C TYR A 261 24.76 1.21 9.54
N ALA A 262 25.68 1.83 10.27
CA ALA A 262 26.53 1.17 11.26
C ALA A 262 25.77 0.35 12.34
N ASP A 263 24.57 0.79 12.71
CA ASP A 263 23.76 0.17 13.79
C ASP A 263 22.46 -0.48 13.29
N VAL A 264 22.37 -0.84 11.99
CA VAL A 264 21.15 -1.45 11.47
C VAL A 264 20.94 -2.86 12.04
N PRO A 265 19.76 -3.16 12.64
CA PRO A 265 19.46 -4.48 13.17
C PRO A 265 19.56 -5.58 12.11
N ALA A 266 20.05 -6.75 12.50
CA ALA A 266 20.24 -7.89 11.58
C ALA A 266 18.97 -8.27 10.80
N GLY A 267 17.79 -8.11 11.41
CA GLY A 267 16.50 -8.44 10.79
C GLY A 267 16.12 -7.57 9.58
N VAL A 268 16.71 -6.39 9.42
CA VAL A 268 16.43 -5.46 8.30
C VAL A 268 17.67 -5.17 7.44
N ARG A 269 18.78 -5.85 7.71
CA ARG A 269 20.06 -5.65 7.03
C ARG A 269 19.94 -5.83 5.52
N ARG A 270 19.26 -6.89 5.07
CA ARG A 270 19.07 -7.17 3.65
C ARG A 270 18.27 -6.06 2.93
N ALA A 271 17.23 -5.54 3.58
CA ALA A 271 16.45 -4.42 3.05
C ALA A 271 17.29 -3.13 2.93
N ALA A 272 18.18 -2.89 3.91
CA ALA A 272 19.15 -1.79 3.85
C ALA A 272 20.13 -1.96 2.67
N GLU A 273 20.68 -3.16 2.47
CA GLU A 273 21.58 -3.47 1.35
C GLU A 273 20.91 -3.27 -0.01
N HIS A 274 19.66 -3.72 -0.19
CA HIS A 274 18.90 -3.47 -1.41
C HIS A 274 18.71 -1.96 -1.66
N SER A 275 18.42 -1.19 -0.60
CA SER A 275 18.26 0.26 -0.69
C SER A 275 19.59 0.99 -0.98
N ILE A 276 20.73 0.47 -0.50
CA ILE A 276 22.07 0.98 -0.86
C ILE A 276 22.40 0.63 -2.31
N ALA A 277 22.11 -0.60 -2.75
CA ALA A 277 22.31 -1.01 -4.13
C ALA A 277 21.51 -0.12 -5.11
N ALA A 278 20.26 0.22 -4.78
CA ALA A 278 19.46 1.16 -5.56
C ALA A 278 20.10 2.55 -5.69
N GLN A 279 20.67 3.07 -4.60
CA GLN A 279 21.36 4.36 -4.60
C GLN A 279 22.66 4.32 -5.40
N LEU A 280 23.47 3.28 -5.24
CA LEU A 280 24.70 3.11 -6.03
C LEU A 280 24.38 3.00 -7.53
N ALA A 281 23.32 2.27 -7.90
CA ALA A 281 22.85 2.20 -9.27
C ALA A 281 22.40 3.58 -9.79
N TYR A 282 21.72 4.38 -8.97
CA TYR A 282 21.32 5.75 -9.32
C TYR A 282 22.52 6.68 -9.54
N LEU A 283 23.55 6.60 -8.69
CA LEU A 283 24.77 7.42 -8.79
C LEU A 283 25.63 7.11 -10.01
N ASN A 284 25.58 5.87 -10.51
CA ASN A 284 26.39 5.39 -11.64
C ASN A 284 25.74 5.64 -13.02
N ARG A 285 24.64 6.39 -13.09
CA ARG A 285 23.95 6.74 -14.33
C ARG A 285 24.59 7.91 -15.08
#